data_AF-A0A3A6D795-F1
#
_entry.id   AF-A0A3A6D795-F1
#
_cell.length_a   1.000
_cell.length_b   1.000
_cell.length_c   1.000
_cell.angle_alpha   90.00
_cell.angle_beta   90.00
_cell.angle_gamma   90.00
#
_symmetry.space_group_name_H-M   'P 1'
#
loop_
_entity.id
_entity.type
_entity.pdbx_description
1 polymer ?
#
loop_
_entity_poly.entity_id
_entity_poly.type
_entity_poly.pdbx_seq_one_letter_code
_entity_poly.pdbx_strand_id
1 'polypeptide(L)'
;MEYQITVDGIEIQSNERVNEKEARAYISYIRKNNPKKEISSVELSFDGEEVGLGYHLQPEGFEKIRRITGYLVGTVDRFNNGKRAEEHDRVKHA
;
A
#
# COMPACT_ATOMS: atom_id res chain seq x y z
N MET A 1 -1.74 -6.37 -21.79
CA MET A 1 -2.11 -4.94 -21.97
C MET A 1 -1.16 -4.34 -22.98
N GLU A 2 -1.70 -3.65 -23.98
CA GLU A 2 -0.95 -3.22 -25.18
C GLU A 2 -0.54 -1.75 -25.14
N TYR A 3 -1.16 -0.94 -24.27
CA TYR A 3 -0.90 0.49 -24.16
C TYR A 3 -0.37 0.84 -22.77
N GLN A 4 0.60 1.74 -22.75
CA GLN A 4 1.17 2.29 -21.52
C GLN A 4 1.29 3.81 -21.67
N ILE A 5 0.82 4.54 -20.65
CA ILE A 5 0.97 5.99 -20.55
C ILE A 5 1.36 6.35 -19.12
N THR A 6 2.17 7.39 -18.98
CA THR A 6 2.53 7.96 -17.67
C THR A 6 1.83 9.30 -17.52
N VAL A 7 1.07 9.46 -16.45
CA VAL A 7 0.33 10.69 -16.13
C VAL A 7 0.56 11.00 -14.65
N ASP A 8 0.94 12.24 -14.32
CA ASP A 8 1.30 12.66 -12.95
C ASP A 8 2.37 11.77 -12.29
N GLY A 9 3.25 11.15 -13.09
CA GLY A 9 4.26 10.21 -12.59
C GLY A 9 3.72 8.82 -12.22
N ILE A 10 2.46 8.54 -12.52
CA ILE A 10 1.80 7.24 -12.30
C ILE A 10 1.77 6.48 -13.64
N GLU A 11 2.23 5.23 -13.62
CA GLU A 11 2.13 4.35 -14.78
C GLU A 11 0.72 3.78 -14.89
N ILE A 12 0.14 3.92 -16.07
CA ILE A 12 -1.17 3.39 -16.43
C ILE A 12 -0.99 2.40 -17.57
N GLN A 13 -1.46 1.18 -17.38
CA GLN A 13 -1.50 0.14 -18.40
C GLN A 13 -2.95 -0.12 -18.81
N SER A 14 -3.18 -0.31 -20.11
CA SER A 14 -4.52 -0.57 -20.63
C SER A 14 -4.53 -1.47 -21.86
N ASN A 15 -5.68 -2.12 -22.10
CA ASN A 15 -5.92 -2.87 -23.35
C ASN A 15 -6.37 -1.97 -24.51
N GLU A 16 -6.88 -0.77 -24.23
CA GLU A 16 -7.25 0.23 -25.25
C GLU A 16 -6.46 1.54 -25.09
N ARG A 17 -6.49 2.39 -26.12
CA ARG A 17 -5.80 3.68 -26.09
C ARG A 17 -6.56 4.68 -25.22
N VAL A 18 -5.97 5.06 -24.10
CA VAL A 18 -6.51 6.08 -23.18
C VAL A 18 -5.86 7.43 -23.43
N ASN A 19 -6.65 8.50 -23.44
CA ASN A 19 -6.14 9.86 -23.53
C ASN A 19 -5.79 10.42 -22.14
N GLU A 20 -4.96 11.47 -22.09
CA GLU A 20 -4.49 12.03 -20.82
C GLU A 20 -5.62 12.60 -19.94
N LYS A 21 -6.66 13.19 -20.53
CA LYS A 21 -7.79 13.76 -19.78
C LYS A 21 -8.58 12.68 -19.04
N GLU A 22 -8.82 11.57 -19.72
CA GLU A 22 -9.49 10.39 -19.20
C GLU A 22 -8.65 9.67 -18.16
N ALA A 23 -7.35 9.48 -18.42
CA ALA A 23 -6.39 8.97 -17.45
C ALA A 23 -6.39 9.79 -16.14
N ARG A 24 -6.37 11.14 -16.25
CA ARG A 24 -6.49 12.03 -15.08
C ARG A 24 -7.82 11.86 -14.35
N ALA A 25 -8.92 11.59 -15.05
CA ALA A 25 -10.21 11.33 -14.42
C ALA A 25 -10.19 10.05 -13.59
N TYR A 26 -9.60 8.96 -14.11
CA TYR A 26 -9.40 7.73 -13.33
C TYR A 26 -8.48 7.94 -12.12
N ILE A 27 -7.35 8.62 -12.29
CA ILE A 27 -6.46 8.97 -11.17
C ILE A 27 -7.22 9.79 -10.10
N SER A 28 -8.00 10.78 -10.53
CA SER A 28 -8.80 11.61 -9.61
C SER A 28 -9.84 10.78 -8.86
N TYR A 29 -10.47 9.81 -9.52
CA TYR A 29 -11.41 8.88 -8.88
C TYR A 29 -10.71 8.02 -7.82
N ILE A 30 -9.54 7.45 -8.13
CA ILE A 30 -8.76 6.64 -7.17
C ILE A 30 -8.35 7.50 -5.96
N ARG A 31 -7.81 8.70 -6.18
CA ARG A 31 -7.42 9.64 -5.11
C ARG A 31 -8.59 10.01 -4.20
N LYS A 32 -9.78 10.22 -4.77
CA LYS A 32 -10.99 10.53 -4.00
C LYS A 32 -11.40 9.39 -3.08
N ASN A 33 -11.29 8.14 -3.55
CA ASN A 33 -11.65 6.94 -2.77
C ASN A 33 -10.56 6.48 -1.80
N ASN A 34 -9.31 6.91 -2.01
CA ASN A 34 -8.16 6.56 -1.18
C ASN A 34 -7.47 7.81 -0.64
N PRO A 35 -8.13 8.57 0.27
CA PRO A 35 -7.54 9.79 0.81
C PRO A 35 -6.23 9.48 1.55
N LYS A 36 -5.23 10.34 1.36
CA LYS A 36 -3.88 10.26 1.98
C LYS A 36 -3.00 9.08 1.51
N LYS A 37 -3.42 8.32 0.50
CA LYS A 37 -2.60 7.25 -0.09
C LYS A 37 -2.07 7.67 -1.44
N GLU A 38 -0.80 7.39 -1.68
CA GLU A 38 -0.18 7.59 -2.97
C GLU A 38 -0.47 6.39 -3.89
N ILE A 39 -0.68 6.65 -5.18
CA ILE A 39 -0.94 5.61 -6.18
C ILE A 39 0.40 5.21 -6.78
N SER A 40 0.69 3.91 -6.87
CA SER A 40 1.90 3.41 -7.52
C SER A 40 1.68 3.05 -8.99
N SER A 41 0.56 2.41 -9.33
CA SER A 41 0.22 2.05 -10.70
C SER A 41 -1.28 1.84 -10.87
N VAL A 42 -1.75 1.96 -12.12
CA VAL A 42 -3.15 1.77 -12.51
C VAL A 42 -3.23 0.81 -13.70
N GLU A 43 -4.22 -0.06 -13.68
CA GLU A 43 -4.54 -1.00 -14.75
C GLU A 43 -6.01 -0.78 -15.16
N LEU A 44 -6.23 -0.55 -16.46
CA LEU A 44 -7.54 -0.33 -17.05
C LEU A 44 -7.85 -1.43 -18.06
N SER A 45 -8.96 -2.14 -17.83
CA SER A 45 -9.43 -3.22 -18.71
C SER A 45 -10.80 -2.84 -19.26
N PHE A 46 -10.85 -2.38 -20.50
CA PHE A 46 -12.08 -2.03 -21.20
C PHE A 46 -12.77 -3.28 -21.75
N ASP A 47 -14.06 -3.44 -21.46
CA ASP A 47 -14.93 -4.50 -21.99
C ASP A 47 -16.26 -3.87 -22.43
N GLY A 48 -16.30 -3.44 -23.69
CA GLY A 48 -17.45 -2.72 -24.25
C GLY A 48 -17.68 -1.37 -23.57
N GLU A 49 -18.79 -1.24 -22.85
CA GLU A 49 -19.14 -0.01 -22.10
C GLU A 49 -18.63 -0.02 -20.65
N GLU A 50 -18.09 -1.14 -20.19
CA GLU A 50 -17.56 -1.29 -18.83
C GLU A 50 -16.03 -1.13 -18.80
N VAL A 51 -15.52 -0.66 -17.66
CA VAL A 51 -14.09 -0.54 -17.42
C VAL A 51 -13.73 -1.16 -16.07
N GLY A 52 -12.90 -2.19 -16.11
CA GLY A 52 -12.22 -2.73 -14.94
C GLY A 52 -11.11 -1.78 -14.50
N LEU A 53 -11.15 -1.35 -13.24
CA LEU A 53 -10.16 -0.45 -12.64
C LEU A 53 -9.36 -1.19 -11.57
N GLY A 54 -8.17 -1.65 -11.93
CA GLY A 54 -7.16 -2.16 -11.01
C GLY A 54 -6.20 -1.03 -10.60
N TYR A 55 -5.75 -1.01 -9.35
CA TYR A 55 -4.70 -0.08 -8.93
C TYR A 55 -3.92 -0.62 -7.74
N HIS A 56 -2.65 -0.22 -7.68
CA HIS A 56 -1.78 -0.44 -6.55
C HIS A 56 -1.53 0.88 -5.83
N LEU A 57 -1.63 0.85 -4.51
CA LEU A 57 -1.29 1.98 -3.65
C LEU A 57 0.09 1.76 -3.07
N GLN A 58 0.81 2.85 -2.81
CA GLN A 58 2.06 2.76 -2.09
C GLN A 58 1.85 2.13 -0.71
N PRO A 59 2.73 1.20 -0.29
CA PRO A 59 2.65 0.61 1.03
C PRO A 59 2.89 1.70 2.07
N GLU A 60 1.96 1.84 3.01
CA GLU A 60 2.19 2.66 4.19
C GLU A 60 3.17 1.95 5.13
N GLY A 61 4.10 2.71 5.71
CA GLY A 61 4.99 2.18 6.73
C GLY A 61 4.18 1.70 7.93
N PHE A 62 4.38 0.45 8.35
CA PHE A 62 3.82 -0.07 9.60
C PHE A 62 4.95 -0.40 10.58
N GLU A 63 4.74 -0.08 11.85
CA GLU A 63 5.65 -0.48 12.92
C GLU A 63 5.17 -1.79 13.52
N LYS A 64 6.09 -2.77 13.64
CA LYS A 64 5.82 -4.01 14.36
C LYS A 64 5.96 -3.76 15.86
N ILE A 65 4.85 -3.67 16.58
CA ILE A 65 4.87 -3.67 18.04
C ILE A 65 5.05 -5.08 18.59
N ARG A 66 5.85 -5.23 19.64
CA ARG A 66 6.05 -6.49 20.36
C ARG A 66 5.12 -6.52 21.58
N ARG A 67 4.39 -7.63 21.76
CA ARG A 67 3.71 -7.93 23.02
C ARG A 67 4.61 -8.82 23.88
N ILE A 68 5.12 -8.24 24.96
CA ILE A 68 5.81 -8.99 26.02
C ILE A 68 4.81 -9.15 27.17
N THR A 69 5.00 -10.13 28.04
CA THR A 69 4.09 -10.50 29.14
C THR A 69 3.46 -9.28 29.82
N GLY A 70 2.22 -8.95 29.44
CA GLY A 70 1.45 -7.81 29.97
C GLY A 70 1.60 -6.44 29.28
N TYR A 71 2.49 -6.23 28.31
CA TYR A 71 2.79 -4.90 27.74
C TYR A 71 2.97 -4.90 26.21
N LEU A 72 2.52 -3.82 25.54
CA LEU A 72 2.79 -3.53 24.14
C LEU A 72 3.94 -2.52 24.05
N VAL A 73 5.04 -2.89 23.40
CA VAL A 73 6.24 -2.05 23.27
C VAL A 73 6.80 -2.17 21.85
N GLY A 74 7.14 -1.04 21.22
CA GLY A 74 7.74 -1.01 19.87
C GLY A 74 9.17 -1.56 19.88
N THR A 75 10.04 -0.97 20.70
CA THR A 75 11.46 -1.37 20.84
C THR A 75 11.80 -1.79 22.27
N VAL A 76 12.91 -2.52 22.43
CA VAL A 76 13.43 -3.01 23.72
C VAL A 76 14.38 -2.00 24.39
N ASP A 77 14.59 -0.82 23.80
CA ASP A 77 15.61 0.15 24.20
C ASP A 77 15.41 0.67 25.64
N ARG A 78 14.16 0.67 26.11
CA ARG A 78 13.77 1.16 27.45
C ARG A 78 13.60 0.06 28.49
N PHE A 79 14.09 -1.15 28.23
CA PHE A 79 13.91 -2.26 29.15
C PHE A 79 14.88 -2.16 30.32
N ASN A 80 14.33 -2.34 31.53
CA ASN A 80 15.15 -2.65 32.69
C ASN A 80 15.65 -4.10 32.61
N ASN A 81 16.57 -4.48 33.50
CA ASN A 81 17.20 -5.80 33.48
C ASN A 81 16.19 -6.95 33.59
N GLY A 82 15.12 -6.80 34.38
CA GLY A 82 14.07 -7.82 34.53
C GLY A 82 13.32 -8.08 33.22
N LYS A 83 12.87 -7.02 32.53
CA LYS A 83 12.17 -7.14 31.24
C LYS A 83 13.04 -7.73 30.14
N ARG A 84 14.36 -7.50 30.20
CA ARG A 84 15.32 -8.09 29.26
C ARG A 84 15.46 -9.60 29.47
N ALA A 85 15.49 -10.06 30.72
CA ALA A 85 15.50 -11.49 31.03
C ALA A 85 14.20 -12.18 30.57
N GLU A 86 13.04 -11.57 30.82
CA GLU A 86 11.76 -12.10 30.34
C GLU A 86 11.65 -12.18 28.81
N GLU A 87 12.19 -11.20 28.07
CA GLU A 87 12.24 -11.25 26.61
C GLU A 87 13.15 -12.36 26.10
N HIS A 88 14.29 -12.56 26.78
CA HIS A 88 15.26 -13.61 26.44
C HIS A 88 14.68 -15.02 26.65
N ASP A 89 13.93 -15.24 27.73
CA ASP A 89 13.36 -16.55 28.06
C ASP A 89 12.10 -16.90 27.24
N ARG A 90 11.64 -15.97 26.39
CA ARG A 90 10.45 -16.17 25.56
C ARG A 90 10.68 -17.21 24.46
N VAL A 91 9.85 -18.25 24.45
CA VAL A 91 9.77 -19.22 23.34
C VAL A 91 9.09 -18.59 22.12
N LYS A 92 9.77 -18.62 20.97
CA LYS A 92 9.25 -18.12 19.69
C LYS A 92 8.61 -19.28 18.93
N HIS A 93 7.30 -19.20 18.72
CA HIS A 93 6.60 -20.05 17.76
C HIS A 93 6.61 -19.30 16.42
N ALA A 94 7.32 -19.84 15.44
CA ALA A 94 7.46 -19.30 14.08
C ALA A 94 6.38 -19.86 13.17
#